data_AF-A0A1T4MY26-F1
#
_entry.id   AF-A0A1T4MY26-F1
#
_cell.length_a   1.000
_cell.length_b   1.000
_cell.length_c   1.000
_cell.angle_alpha   90.00
_cell.angle_beta   90.00
_cell.angle_gamma   90.00
#
_symmetry.space_group_name_H-M   'P 1'
#
loop_
_entity.id
_entity.type
_entity.pdbx_description
1 polymer ?
#
loop_
_entity_poly.entity_id
_entity_poly.type
_entity_poly.pdbx_seq_one_letter_code
_entity_poly.pdbx_strand_id
1 'polypeptide(L)'
;MLTLKKFLKYSLFFLGIIAVLLLFVAGCFWVSTEQRRRQAVEDEEKYSKQCDSVITVTEQPEIKFSGFQQKEIRQLQFKILRNGQVVQDTLVKSNFSYISDDSMYCSVKIPYPVFLKTDTIVVTTGGALHYYISGYHHGAYLHYGMMGYVGSHDCRLAEAVVINNEPAPYGTLVKNDGWLHPEKDILKQIILPQTPAFDSISGKSPVSYEKAQEIFGKNKRNKHLVSQILYRIEMGEEGGFYVFGEEDENNRHQVDIVKINMQTGACSREKR
;
A
#
# COMPACT_ATOMS: atom_id res chain seq x y z
N MET A 1 0.81 46.32 60.66
CA MET A 1 0.01 46.25 59.41
C MET A 1 0.66 46.93 58.20
N LEU A 2 1.48 47.98 58.36
CA LEU A 2 2.18 48.67 57.25
C LEU A 2 3.34 47.89 56.61
N THR A 3 4.00 47.00 57.35
CA THR A 3 5.10 46.15 56.87
C THR A 3 4.64 45.04 55.94
N LEU A 4 3.46 44.44 56.21
CA LEU A 4 2.87 43.38 55.40
C LEU A 4 2.51 43.85 53.97
N LYS A 5 2.00 45.08 53.84
CA LYS A 5 1.65 45.68 52.53
C LYS A 5 2.87 45.97 51.66
N LYS A 6 4.02 46.30 52.26
CA LYS A 6 5.28 46.54 51.52
C LYS A 6 5.88 45.21 51.07
N PHE A 7 5.88 44.19 51.92
CA PHE A 7 6.39 42.86 51.58
C PHE A 7 5.58 42.21 50.44
N LEU A 8 4.25 42.32 50.46
CA LEU A 8 3.37 41.80 49.40
C LEU A 8 3.69 42.42 48.02
N LYS A 9 3.96 43.74 47.97
CA LYS A 9 4.31 44.43 46.72
C LYS A 9 5.63 43.92 46.11
N TYR A 10 6.65 43.69 46.94
CA TYR A 10 7.92 43.13 46.47
C TYR A 10 7.76 41.68 46.01
N SER A 11 6.99 40.86 46.74
CA SER A 11 6.70 39.48 46.33
C SER A 11 5.99 39.40 44.98
N LEU A 12 4.99 40.27 44.74
CA LEU A 12 4.29 40.36 43.45
C LEU A 12 5.21 40.79 42.31
N PHE A 13 6.11 41.75 42.58
CA PHE A 13 7.10 42.19 41.60
C PHE A 13 8.07 41.07 41.20
N PHE A 14 8.62 40.34 42.18
CA PHE A 14 9.47 39.17 41.91
C PHE A 14 8.74 38.07 41.13
N LEU A 15 7.49 37.79 41.48
CA LEU A 15 6.66 36.80 40.78
C LEU A 15 6.40 37.22 39.33
N GLY A 16 6.19 38.52 39.07
CA GLY A 16 6.08 39.08 37.73
C GLY A 16 7.36 38.89 36.90
N ILE A 17 8.54 39.13 37.49
CA ILE A 17 9.83 38.89 36.82
C ILE A 17 10.00 37.41 36.47
N ILE A 18 9.71 36.50 37.41
CA ILE A 18 9.79 35.05 37.18
C ILE A 18 8.85 34.64 36.05
N ALA A 19 7.62 35.16 36.02
CA ALA A 19 6.65 34.88 34.95
C ALA A 19 7.16 35.33 33.57
N VAL A 20 7.75 36.53 33.47
CA VAL A 20 8.35 37.02 32.21
C VAL A 20 9.52 36.14 31.78
N LEU A 21 10.38 35.72 32.71
CA LEU A 21 11.48 34.79 32.44
C LEU A 21 10.99 33.44 31.92
N LEU A 22 9.94 32.88 32.52
CA LEU A 22 9.33 31.63 32.06
C LEU A 22 8.73 31.76 30.66
N LEU A 23 8.02 32.87 30.38
CA LEU A 23 7.48 33.14 29.04
C LEU A 23 8.60 33.30 28.00
N PHE A 24 9.70 33.95 28.37
CA PHE A 24 10.86 34.09 27.49
C PHE A 24 11.49 32.73 27.16
N VAL A 25 11.71 31.87 28.17
CA VAL A 25 12.24 30.51 27.96
C VAL A 25 11.29 29.68 27.09
N ALA A 26 9.98 29.73 27.36
CA ALA A 26 8.98 29.05 26.54
C ALA A 26 8.98 29.54 25.08
N GLY A 27 9.13 30.85 24.87
CA GLY A 27 9.25 31.45 23.54
C GLY A 27 10.49 30.97 22.79
N CYS A 28 11.66 30.95 23.44
CA CYS A 28 12.89 30.39 22.86
C CYS A 28 12.73 28.92 22.49
N PHE A 29 12.06 28.14 23.35
CA PHE A 29 11.78 26.73 23.09
C PHE A 29 10.87 26.52 21.87
N TRP A 30 9.82 27.34 21.74
CA TRP A 30 8.91 27.30 20.60
C TRP A 30 9.64 27.61 19.28
N VAL A 31 10.44 28.69 19.25
CA VAL A 31 11.20 29.08 18.06
C VAL A 31 12.21 28.00 17.66
N SER A 32 12.95 27.44 18.63
CA SER A 32 13.88 26.34 18.40
C SER A 32 13.18 25.11 17.82
N THR A 33 12.01 24.75 18.35
CA THR A 33 11.23 23.59 17.89
C THR A 33 10.72 23.79 16.46
N GLU A 34 10.17 24.96 16.15
CA GLU A 34 9.67 25.25 14.80
C GLU A 34 10.82 25.29 13.77
N GLN A 35 11.98 25.84 14.15
CA GLN A 35 13.15 25.84 13.27
C GLN A 35 13.64 24.41 12.98
N ARG A 36 13.70 23.54 14.00
CA ARG A 36 14.05 22.12 13.82
C ARG A 36 13.04 21.38 12.94
N ARG A 37 11.75 21.71 13.06
CA ARG A 37 10.70 21.13 12.21
C ARG A 37 10.90 21.50 10.75
N ARG A 38 11.21 22.76 10.45
CA ARG A 38 11.50 23.22 9.08
C ARG A 38 12.74 22.55 8.51
N GLN A 39 13.81 22.50 9.30
CA GLN A 39 15.03 21.78 8.93
C GLN A 39 14.75 20.31 8.64
N ALA A 40 13.92 19.64 9.44
CA ALA A 40 13.57 18.24 9.22
C ALA A 40 12.90 18.04 7.85
N VAL A 41 11.99 18.91 7.42
CA VAL A 41 11.33 18.79 6.10
C VAL A 41 12.33 18.98 4.96
N GLU A 42 13.21 19.99 5.06
CA GLU A 42 14.24 20.25 4.05
C GLU A 42 15.25 19.09 3.96
N ASP A 43 15.69 18.59 5.11
CA ASP A 43 16.64 17.49 5.22
C ASP A 43 16.01 16.15 4.81
N GLU A 44 14.72 15.92 5.08
CA GLU A 44 13.99 14.73 4.62
C GLU A 44 14.01 14.64 3.09
N GLU A 45 13.65 15.72 2.38
CA GLU A 45 13.66 15.73 0.92
C GLU A 45 15.08 15.57 0.37
N LYS A 46 16.04 16.32 0.92
CA LYS A 46 17.43 16.31 0.49
C LYS A 46 18.07 14.94 0.69
N TYR A 47 17.97 14.38 1.89
CA TYR A 47 18.58 13.09 2.22
C TYR A 47 17.83 11.94 1.57
N SER A 48 16.51 12.01 1.39
CA SER A 48 15.78 10.96 0.65
C SER A 48 16.24 10.85 -0.79
N LYS A 49 16.50 11.98 -1.48
CA LYS A 49 17.10 11.95 -2.83
C LYS A 49 18.50 11.33 -2.84
N GLN A 50 19.28 11.54 -1.79
CA GLN A 50 20.60 10.92 -1.65
C GLN A 50 20.49 9.41 -1.37
N CYS A 51 19.63 9.01 -0.44
CA CYS A 51 19.37 7.61 -0.12
C CYS A 51 18.85 6.85 -1.34
N ASP A 52 18.02 7.47 -2.16
CA ASP A 52 17.49 6.83 -3.36
C ASP A 52 18.56 6.58 -4.44
N SER A 53 19.80 7.07 -4.28
CA SER A 53 20.93 6.67 -5.15
C SER A 53 21.40 5.23 -4.90
N VAL A 54 20.98 4.59 -3.81
CA VAL A 54 21.26 3.18 -3.53
C VAL A 54 20.64 2.30 -4.63
N ILE A 55 21.47 1.48 -5.28
CA ILE A 55 21.07 0.68 -6.44
C ILE A 55 20.53 -0.69 -6.03
N THR A 56 20.97 -1.20 -4.87
CA THR A 56 20.68 -2.57 -4.41
C THR A 56 19.88 -2.56 -3.12
N VAL A 57 18.92 -3.47 -3.03
CA VAL A 57 18.17 -3.76 -1.80
C VAL A 57 18.83 -4.94 -1.09
N THR A 58 19.08 -4.80 0.21
CA THR A 58 19.77 -5.80 1.06
C THR A 58 18.97 -6.20 2.30
N GLU A 59 17.93 -5.44 2.61
CA GLU A 59 17.15 -5.52 3.84
C GLU A 59 16.14 -6.67 3.88
N GLN A 60 15.96 -7.38 2.76
CA GLN A 60 15.00 -8.49 2.58
C GLN A 60 13.59 -8.12 3.09
N PRO A 61 12.89 -7.18 2.43
CA PRO A 61 11.61 -6.69 2.91
C PRO A 61 10.57 -7.81 3.07
N GLU A 62 9.63 -7.58 3.99
CA GLU A 62 8.51 -8.47 4.22
C GLU A 62 7.32 -8.09 3.33
N ILE A 63 6.68 -9.10 2.76
CA ILE A 63 5.39 -8.96 2.08
C ILE A 63 4.31 -9.57 2.94
N LYS A 64 3.14 -8.93 2.97
CA LYS A 64 1.97 -9.39 3.74
C LYS A 64 0.93 -9.99 2.82
N PHE A 65 0.11 -10.90 3.32
CA PHE A 65 -0.99 -11.52 2.58
C PHE A 65 -2.32 -11.22 3.26
N SER A 66 -3.31 -10.80 2.48
CA SER A 66 -4.67 -10.53 2.94
C SER A 66 -5.70 -11.27 2.08
N GLY A 67 -6.69 -11.89 2.73
CA GLY A 67 -7.76 -12.64 2.07
C GLY A 67 -7.37 -14.03 1.53
N PHE A 68 -6.21 -14.54 1.92
CA PHE A 68 -5.73 -15.86 1.51
C PHE A 68 -6.01 -16.94 2.56
N GLN A 69 -6.36 -18.14 2.11
CA GLN A 69 -6.35 -19.33 2.96
C GLN A 69 -4.92 -19.85 3.12
N GLN A 70 -4.60 -20.40 4.29
CA GLN A 70 -3.23 -20.87 4.61
C GLN A 70 -2.68 -21.85 3.55
N LYS A 71 -3.52 -22.74 3.01
CA LYS A 71 -3.12 -23.70 1.97
C LYS A 71 -2.70 -23.03 0.64
N GLU A 72 -3.23 -21.86 0.33
CA GLU A 72 -2.96 -21.13 -0.93
C GLU A 72 -1.61 -20.44 -0.89
N ILE A 73 -1.17 -20.04 0.29
CA ILE A 73 0.09 -19.32 0.50
C ILE A 73 1.20 -20.20 1.08
N ARG A 74 0.91 -21.46 1.48
CA ARG A 74 1.89 -22.39 2.09
C ARG A 74 3.16 -22.60 1.26
N GLN A 75 3.02 -22.46 -0.05
CA GLN A 75 4.11 -22.55 -1.01
C GLN A 75 4.04 -21.35 -1.95
N LEU A 76 5.11 -20.58 -1.96
CA LEU A 76 5.24 -19.36 -2.75
C LEU A 76 6.43 -19.52 -3.68
N GLN A 77 6.24 -19.22 -4.95
CA GLN A 77 7.33 -19.12 -5.90
C GLN A 77 7.69 -17.65 -6.07
N PHE A 78 8.93 -17.32 -5.77
CA PHE A 78 9.51 -16.00 -6.02
C PHE A 78 10.35 -16.07 -7.28
N LYS A 79 10.24 -15.04 -8.12
CA LYS A 79 11.13 -14.82 -9.26
C LYS A 79 11.64 -13.39 -9.26
N ILE A 80 12.87 -13.19 -9.67
CA ILE A 80 13.39 -11.86 -10.00
C ILE A 80 13.27 -11.69 -11.52
N LEU A 81 12.51 -10.69 -11.93
CA LEU A 81 12.49 -10.19 -13.31
C LEU A 81 13.41 -8.99 -13.44
N ARG A 82 14.37 -9.08 -14.36
CA ARG A 82 15.26 -8.00 -14.75
C ARG A 82 15.18 -7.82 -16.25
N ASN A 83 14.83 -6.62 -16.71
CA ASN A 83 14.64 -6.34 -18.14
C ASN A 83 13.71 -7.36 -18.84
N GLY A 84 12.65 -7.78 -18.14
CA GLY A 84 11.68 -8.77 -18.64
C GLY A 84 12.15 -10.22 -18.62
N GLN A 85 13.38 -10.52 -18.18
CA GLN A 85 13.89 -11.88 -18.09
C GLN A 85 13.96 -12.37 -16.64
N VAL A 86 13.62 -13.63 -16.42
CA VAL A 86 13.79 -14.29 -15.11
C VAL A 86 15.27 -14.54 -14.89
N VAL A 87 15.85 -13.86 -13.89
CA VAL A 87 17.27 -14.04 -13.53
C VAL A 87 17.47 -14.95 -12.32
N GLN A 88 16.44 -15.09 -11.49
CA GLN A 88 16.44 -15.99 -10.34
C GLN A 88 15.03 -16.49 -10.06
N ASP A 89 14.92 -17.73 -9.59
CA ASP A 89 13.67 -18.41 -9.23
C ASP A 89 13.90 -19.19 -7.94
N THR A 90 13.01 -19.05 -6.97
CA THR A 90 13.14 -19.69 -5.67
C THR A 90 11.78 -20.03 -5.11
N LEU A 91 11.65 -21.29 -4.67
CA LEU A 91 10.43 -21.78 -4.03
C LEU A 91 10.58 -21.72 -2.51
N VAL A 92 9.70 -20.96 -1.86
CA VAL A 92 9.64 -20.85 -0.41
C VAL A 92 8.45 -21.65 0.10
N LYS A 93 8.73 -22.59 1.00
CA LYS A 93 7.68 -23.23 1.80
C LYS A 93 7.58 -22.48 3.11
N SER A 94 6.48 -21.75 3.28
CA SER A 94 6.23 -20.94 4.45
C SER A 94 5.41 -21.75 5.46
N ASN A 95 5.95 -21.85 6.67
CA ASN A 95 5.17 -22.22 7.85
C ASN A 95 4.75 -20.92 8.53
N PHE A 96 3.72 -20.24 7.99
CA PHE A 96 3.30 -18.96 8.55
C PHE A 96 2.91 -19.13 10.02
N SER A 97 3.60 -18.40 10.89
CA SER A 97 3.16 -18.13 12.25
C SER A 97 2.29 -16.89 12.20
N TYR A 98 1.01 -17.02 12.57
CA TYR A 98 0.14 -15.86 12.74
C TYR A 98 0.77 -14.93 13.79
N ILE A 99 0.96 -13.64 13.44
CA ILE A 99 1.60 -12.66 14.32
C ILE A 99 0.68 -12.28 15.50
N SER A 100 -0.60 -12.66 15.44
CA SER A 100 -1.59 -12.56 16.51
C SER A 100 -2.72 -13.58 16.31
N ASP A 101 -3.59 -13.77 17.30
CA ASP A 101 -4.86 -14.53 17.18
C ASP A 101 -5.80 -13.95 16.09
N ASP A 102 -5.43 -12.83 15.48
CA ASP A 102 -6.13 -12.24 14.35
C ASP A 102 -5.59 -12.84 13.05
N SER A 103 -6.33 -13.82 12.53
CA SER A 103 -6.04 -14.60 11.30
C SER A 103 -5.81 -13.79 10.00
N MET A 104 -5.81 -12.46 10.07
CA MET A 104 -5.86 -11.56 8.91
C MET A 104 -4.53 -11.30 8.19
N TYR A 105 -3.37 -11.51 8.83
CA TYR A 105 -2.09 -11.12 8.22
C TYR A 105 -1.01 -12.19 8.41
N CYS A 106 -0.65 -12.83 7.29
CA CYS A 106 0.57 -13.64 7.18
C CYS A 106 1.65 -12.79 6.51
N SER A 107 2.91 -12.85 6.98
CA SER A 107 4.04 -12.21 6.29
C SER A 107 5.12 -13.22 5.91
N VAL A 108 5.89 -12.90 4.87
CA VAL A 108 7.10 -13.63 4.48
C VAL A 108 8.16 -12.65 3.99
N LYS A 109 9.42 -12.95 4.26
CA LYS A 109 10.54 -12.18 3.70
C LYS A 109 10.78 -12.59 2.25
N ILE A 110 11.12 -11.63 1.41
CA ILE A 110 11.61 -11.91 0.06
C ILE A 110 12.91 -12.73 0.17
N PRO A 111 13.02 -13.91 -0.48
CA PRO A 111 14.09 -14.87 -0.23
C PRO A 111 15.42 -14.53 -0.93
N TYR A 112 15.60 -13.27 -1.33
CA TYR A 112 16.80 -12.81 -2.03
C TYR A 112 17.60 -11.91 -1.10
N PRO A 113 18.82 -12.32 -0.68
CA PRO A 113 19.66 -11.49 0.19
C PRO A 113 20.03 -10.15 -0.43
N VAL A 114 20.18 -10.10 -1.75
CA VAL A 114 20.48 -8.89 -2.51
C VAL A 114 19.74 -8.94 -3.85
N PHE A 115 19.11 -7.83 -4.24
CA PHE A 115 18.54 -7.64 -5.58
C PHE A 115 18.64 -6.16 -6.00
N LEU A 116 18.47 -5.86 -7.29
CA LEU A 116 18.49 -4.46 -7.74
C LEU A 116 17.16 -3.79 -7.41
N LYS A 117 17.22 -2.52 -7.06
CA LYS A 117 16.06 -1.66 -6.82
C LYS A 117 15.12 -1.59 -8.04
N THR A 118 15.69 -1.72 -9.24
CA THR A 118 14.96 -1.74 -10.52
C THR A 118 14.42 -3.12 -10.90
N ASP A 119 14.73 -4.17 -10.13
CA ASP A 119 14.16 -5.49 -10.37
C ASP A 119 12.68 -5.52 -9.98
N THR A 120 11.92 -6.35 -10.69
CA THR A 120 10.54 -6.68 -10.30
C THR A 120 10.54 -8.06 -9.66
N ILE A 121 10.04 -8.16 -8.43
CA ILE A 121 9.86 -9.43 -7.75
C ILE A 121 8.48 -9.97 -8.09
N VAL A 122 8.43 -11.12 -8.74
CA VAL A 122 7.18 -11.83 -9.03
C VAL A 122 6.92 -12.86 -7.95
N VAL A 123 5.78 -12.75 -7.29
CA VAL A 123 5.32 -13.71 -6.29
C VAL A 123 4.16 -14.49 -6.88
N THR A 124 4.30 -15.81 -6.94
CA THR A 124 3.25 -16.72 -7.39
C THR A 124 2.78 -17.58 -6.22
N THR A 125 1.48 -17.55 -5.94
CA THR A 125 0.87 -18.37 -4.88
C THR A 125 0.53 -19.78 -5.39
N GLY A 126 0.22 -20.70 -4.48
CA GLY A 126 -0.20 -22.07 -4.84
C GLY A 126 -1.48 -22.14 -5.68
N GLY A 127 -2.31 -21.09 -5.64
CA GLY A 127 -3.49 -20.92 -6.50
C GLY A 127 -3.20 -20.30 -7.88
N ALA A 128 -1.92 -20.19 -8.27
CA ALA A 128 -1.47 -19.55 -9.51
C ALA A 128 -1.84 -18.06 -9.63
N LEU A 129 -1.99 -17.35 -8.51
CA LEU A 129 -2.08 -15.89 -8.53
C LEU A 129 -0.68 -15.29 -8.53
N HIS A 130 -0.46 -14.38 -9.48
CA HIS A 130 0.80 -13.69 -9.72
C HIS A 130 0.72 -12.23 -9.25
N TYR A 131 1.79 -11.77 -8.61
CA TYR A 131 1.96 -10.40 -8.13
C TYR A 131 3.31 -9.86 -8.55
N TYR A 132 3.34 -8.69 -9.17
CA TYR A 132 4.53 -8.00 -9.65
C TYR A 132 4.85 -6.85 -8.70
N ILE A 133 5.88 -7.03 -7.87
CA ILE A 133 6.30 -6.07 -6.85
C ILE A 133 7.52 -5.32 -7.37
N SER A 134 7.41 -4.00 -7.46
CA SER A 134 8.44 -3.12 -8.01
C SER A 134 8.42 -1.76 -7.30
N GLY A 135 9.19 -0.78 -7.80
CA GLY A 135 9.18 0.58 -7.24
C GLY A 135 9.84 0.68 -5.86
N TYR A 136 10.78 -0.23 -5.57
CA TYR A 136 11.60 -0.15 -4.37
C TYR A 136 12.34 1.19 -4.36
N HIS A 137 12.40 1.84 -3.19
CA HIS A 137 13.11 3.10 -3.00
C HIS A 137 13.64 3.19 -1.59
N HIS A 138 14.73 3.93 -1.43
CA HIS A 138 15.33 4.19 -0.12
C HIS A 138 15.00 5.62 0.29
N GLY A 139 14.40 5.78 1.47
CA GLY A 139 14.08 7.06 2.06
C GLY A 139 15.03 7.40 3.21
N ALA A 140 15.12 8.70 3.53
CA ALA A 140 15.81 9.12 4.73
C ALA A 140 14.93 8.89 5.96
N TYR A 141 15.44 8.11 6.91
CA TYR A 141 14.87 7.99 8.23
C TYR A 141 15.55 9.00 9.16
N LEU A 142 14.89 10.12 9.41
CA LEU A 142 15.42 11.18 10.26
C LEU A 142 15.41 10.78 11.74
N HIS A 143 16.48 11.12 12.44
CA HIS A 143 16.57 10.87 13.88
C HIS A 143 15.96 12.01 14.68
N TYR A 144 15.12 11.65 15.65
CA TYR A 144 14.48 12.57 16.58
C TYR A 144 14.88 12.22 18.01
N GLY A 145 15.25 13.23 18.79
CA GLY A 145 15.47 13.14 20.23
C GLY A 145 14.32 13.77 21.02
N MET A 146 14.48 13.88 22.34
CA MET A 146 13.49 14.53 23.23
C MET A 146 13.15 15.97 22.81
N MET A 147 14.08 16.66 22.15
CA MET A 147 13.93 18.05 21.70
C MET A 147 13.71 18.16 20.18
N GLY A 148 13.22 17.09 19.55
CA GLY A 148 12.92 17.03 18.12
C GLY A 148 14.12 16.60 17.26
N TYR A 149 14.08 16.98 15.99
CA TYR A 149 15.07 16.57 14.99
C TYR A 149 16.50 16.94 15.41
N VAL A 150 17.44 16.00 15.22
CA VAL A 150 18.84 16.16 15.67
C VAL A 150 19.85 16.35 14.54
N GLY A 151 19.40 16.47 13.28
CA GLY A 151 20.30 16.74 12.15
C GLY A 151 21.00 15.52 11.57
N SER A 152 20.55 14.30 11.90
CA SER A 152 21.12 13.04 11.39
C SER A 152 20.05 12.15 10.77
N HIS A 153 20.45 11.22 9.92
CA HIS A 153 19.56 10.28 9.23
C HIS A 153 20.24 8.93 8.98
N ASP A 154 19.42 7.90 8.78
CA ASP A 154 19.79 6.64 8.15
C ASP A 154 19.10 6.53 6.78
N CYS A 155 19.68 5.80 5.84
CA CYS A 155 18.96 5.39 4.63
C CYS A 155 18.27 4.06 4.89
N ARG A 156 16.95 4.00 4.69
CA ARG A 156 16.16 2.78 4.88
C ARG A 156 15.31 2.51 3.66
N LEU A 157 15.12 1.23 3.34
CA LEU A 157 14.15 0.83 2.34
C LEU A 157 12.75 1.31 2.78
N ALA A 158 12.07 2.02 1.91
CA ALA A 158 10.70 2.46 2.13
C ALA A 158 9.74 1.27 2.07
N GLU A 159 8.68 1.33 2.90
CA GLU A 159 7.65 0.28 2.95
C GLU A 159 6.71 0.33 1.73
N ALA A 160 6.59 1.50 1.12
CA ALA A 160 5.77 1.71 -0.06
C ALA A 160 6.43 1.10 -1.30
N VAL A 161 5.69 0.26 -1.99
CA VAL A 161 6.08 -0.41 -3.23
C VAL A 161 4.95 -0.27 -4.26
N VAL A 162 5.18 -0.74 -5.48
CA VAL A 162 4.17 -0.86 -6.51
C VAL A 162 3.86 -2.34 -6.70
N ILE A 163 2.60 -2.75 -6.52
CA ILE A 163 2.12 -4.11 -6.73
C ILE A 163 1.15 -4.10 -7.89
N ASN A 164 1.41 -4.87 -8.95
CA ASN A 164 0.54 -4.96 -10.13
C ASN A 164 0.19 -3.58 -10.72
N ASN A 165 1.19 -2.68 -10.76
CA ASN A 165 1.09 -1.27 -11.20
C ASN A 165 0.31 -0.32 -10.27
N GLU A 166 -0.09 -0.75 -9.08
CA GLU A 166 -0.77 0.10 -8.09
C GLU A 166 0.14 0.40 -6.88
N PRO A 167 0.15 1.65 -6.36
CA PRO A 167 0.88 1.98 -5.13
C PRO A 167 0.34 1.20 -3.93
N ALA A 168 1.23 0.55 -3.19
CA ALA A 168 0.92 -0.25 -2.02
C ALA A 168 1.80 0.18 -0.84
N PRO A 169 1.24 0.87 0.18
CA PRO A 169 2.03 1.51 1.24
C PRO A 169 2.75 0.55 2.21
N TYR A 170 2.44 -0.75 2.18
CA TYR A 170 2.96 -1.74 3.15
C TYR A 170 3.28 -3.12 2.56
N GLY A 171 3.46 -3.21 1.24
CA GLY A 171 3.77 -4.49 0.58
C GLY A 171 2.72 -5.59 0.79
N THR A 172 1.45 -5.23 0.96
CA THR A 172 0.36 -6.20 1.18
C THR A 172 -0.21 -6.72 -0.14
N LEU A 173 -0.09 -8.02 -0.38
CA LEU A 173 -0.74 -8.74 -1.45
C LEU A 173 -2.16 -9.11 -1.05
N VAL A 174 -3.15 -8.53 -1.72
CA VAL A 174 -4.56 -8.85 -1.53
C VAL A 174 -4.97 -9.90 -2.56
N LYS A 175 -5.66 -10.97 -2.12
CA LYS A 175 -6.09 -12.07 -3.00
C LYS A 175 -6.82 -11.60 -4.27
N ASN A 176 -7.69 -10.60 -4.12
CA ASN A 176 -8.51 -10.06 -5.22
C ASN A 176 -7.71 -9.23 -6.25
N ASP A 177 -6.45 -8.90 -5.97
CA ASP A 177 -5.62 -8.10 -6.88
C ASP A 177 -4.64 -8.96 -7.68
N GLY A 178 -4.52 -10.25 -7.36
CA GLY A 178 -3.64 -11.19 -8.05
C GLY A 178 -4.04 -11.44 -9.50
N TRP A 179 -3.05 -11.65 -10.36
CA TRP A 179 -3.28 -11.97 -11.78
C TRP A 179 -3.22 -13.48 -12.01
N LEU A 180 -4.16 -14.04 -12.77
CA LEU A 180 -4.18 -15.48 -13.09
C LEU A 180 -3.23 -15.87 -14.23
N HIS A 181 -2.83 -14.90 -15.06
CA HIS A 181 -1.97 -15.13 -16.22
C HIS A 181 -0.78 -14.17 -16.19
N PRO A 182 0.46 -14.67 -16.12
CA PRO A 182 1.66 -13.86 -15.88
C PRO A 182 2.10 -12.99 -17.07
N GLU A 183 1.63 -13.26 -18.29
CA GLU A 183 2.20 -12.68 -19.51
C GLU A 183 1.22 -11.89 -20.38
N LYS A 184 -0.10 -11.93 -20.11
CA LYS A 184 -1.11 -11.29 -20.97
C LYS A 184 -1.55 -9.88 -20.54
N ASP A 185 -1.18 -9.44 -19.34
CA ASP A 185 -1.88 -8.31 -18.69
C ASP A 185 -1.00 -7.09 -18.41
N ILE A 186 0.26 -7.09 -18.83
CA ILE A 186 1.19 -5.96 -18.64
C ILE A 186 0.71 -4.67 -19.37
N LEU A 187 -0.17 -4.81 -20.38
CA LEU A 187 -0.77 -3.68 -21.10
C LEU A 187 -2.19 -3.33 -20.64
N LYS A 188 -2.70 -3.93 -19.55
CA LYS A 188 -4.05 -3.64 -19.11
C LYS A 188 -4.11 -2.29 -18.39
N GLN A 189 -4.73 -1.31 -19.04
CA GLN A 189 -5.10 -0.08 -18.35
C GLN A 189 -6.24 -0.42 -17.37
N ILE A 190 -5.94 -0.32 -16.08
CA ILE A 190 -6.91 -0.43 -15.01
C ILE A 190 -7.52 0.94 -14.74
N ILE A 191 -8.84 0.99 -14.67
CA ILE A 191 -9.57 2.24 -14.44
C ILE A 191 -10.48 2.05 -13.26
N LEU A 192 -10.18 2.76 -12.18
CA LEU A 192 -10.89 2.65 -10.91
C LEU A 192 -12.29 3.28 -11.00
N PRO A 193 -13.28 2.72 -10.30
CA PRO A 193 -14.60 3.31 -10.18
C PRO A 193 -14.54 4.76 -9.67
N GLN A 194 -15.56 5.56 -9.97
CA GLN A 194 -15.70 6.95 -9.49
C GLN A 194 -14.58 7.91 -9.96
N THR A 195 -13.84 7.53 -11.01
CA THR A 195 -12.88 8.42 -11.67
C THR A 195 -13.50 9.04 -12.92
N PRO A 196 -13.12 10.27 -13.33
CA PRO A 196 -13.59 10.86 -14.58
C PRO A 196 -13.29 9.99 -15.82
N ALA A 197 -12.19 9.23 -15.78
CA ALA A 197 -11.84 8.28 -16.82
C ALA A 197 -12.85 7.13 -16.91
N PHE A 198 -13.28 6.59 -15.76
CA PHE A 198 -14.31 5.56 -15.68
C PHE A 198 -15.62 6.03 -16.31
N ASP A 199 -16.11 7.20 -15.92
CA ASP A 199 -17.38 7.74 -16.42
C ASP A 199 -17.32 8.01 -17.93
N SER A 200 -16.18 8.55 -18.40
CA SER A 200 -15.96 8.81 -19.83
C SER A 200 -15.99 7.54 -20.67
N ILE A 201 -15.35 6.47 -20.19
CA ILE A 201 -15.23 5.21 -20.92
C ILE A 201 -16.53 4.41 -20.84
N SER A 202 -17.13 4.32 -19.66
CA SER A 202 -18.43 3.70 -19.43
C SER A 202 -19.52 4.35 -20.28
N GLY A 203 -19.57 5.69 -20.34
CA GLY A 203 -20.58 6.43 -21.10
C GLY A 203 -20.44 6.32 -22.64
N LYS A 204 -19.26 5.92 -23.13
CA LYS A 204 -19.00 5.68 -24.58
C LYS A 204 -19.15 4.22 -24.97
N SER A 205 -19.29 3.33 -23.99
CA SER A 205 -19.37 1.90 -24.20
C SER A 205 -20.77 1.46 -24.67
N PRO A 206 -20.90 0.57 -25.65
CA PRO A 206 -22.21 0.02 -26.05
C PRO A 206 -22.95 -0.66 -24.90
N VAL A 207 -22.22 -1.34 -24.02
CA VAL A 207 -22.73 -1.80 -22.74
C VAL A 207 -22.39 -0.74 -21.70
N SER A 208 -23.39 0.01 -21.26
CA SER A 208 -23.22 0.95 -20.14
C SER A 208 -22.94 0.20 -18.84
N TYR A 209 -22.43 0.90 -17.84
CA TYR A 209 -22.23 0.32 -16.52
C TYR A 209 -23.54 -0.23 -15.93
N GLU A 210 -24.67 0.48 -16.03
CA GLU A 210 -25.97 0.03 -15.55
C GLU A 210 -26.40 -1.26 -16.25
N LYS A 211 -26.15 -1.36 -17.57
CA LYS A 211 -26.43 -2.57 -18.34
C LYS A 211 -25.54 -3.72 -17.90
N ALA A 212 -24.26 -3.46 -17.62
CA ALA A 212 -23.35 -4.45 -17.07
C ALA A 212 -23.80 -4.92 -15.67
N GLN A 213 -24.29 -4.02 -14.81
CA GLN A 213 -24.87 -4.40 -13.51
C GLN A 213 -26.10 -5.29 -13.67
N GLU A 214 -26.97 -5.02 -14.65
CA GLU A 214 -28.12 -5.87 -14.97
C GLU A 214 -27.67 -7.26 -15.44
N ILE A 215 -26.70 -7.32 -16.35
CA ILE A 215 -26.12 -8.58 -16.84
C ILE A 215 -25.49 -9.35 -15.68
N PHE A 216 -24.73 -8.68 -14.83
CA PHE A 216 -24.16 -9.28 -13.62
C PHE A 216 -25.27 -9.85 -12.73
N GLY A 217 -26.30 -9.06 -12.43
CA GLY A 217 -27.48 -9.45 -11.66
C GLY A 217 -28.15 -10.73 -12.16
N LYS A 218 -28.32 -10.87 -13.47
CA LYS A 218 -28.90 -12.07 -14.09
C LYS A 218 -27.98 -13.29 -14.07
N ASN A 219 -26.67 -13.08 -13.97
CA ASN A 219 -25.65 -14.13 -14.00
C ASN A 219 -25.03 -14.42 -12.63
N LYS A 220 -25.55 -13.82 -11.55
CA LYS A 220 -25.16 -14.14 -10.18
C LYS A 220 -25.52 -15.59 -9.89
N ARG A 221 -24.58 -16.30 -9.28
CA ARG A 221 -24.80 -17.62 -8.66
C ARG A 221 -25.37 -17.47 -7.27
N ASN A 222 -24.96 -16.41 -6.58
CA ASN A 222 -25.41 -16.03 -5.25
C ASN A 222 -26.79 -15.36 -5.31
N LYS A 223 -27.74 -15.94 -4.59
CA LYS A 223 -29.14 -15.48 -4.54
C LYS A 223 -29.46 -14.73 -3.26
N HIS A 224 -28.63 -14.86 -2.22
CA HIS A 224 -28.93 -14.41 -0.87
C HIS A 224 -28.02 -13.29 -0.33
N LEU A 225 -26.77 -13.20 -0.80
CA LEU A 225 -25.85 -12.13 -0.43
C LEU A 225 -25.86 -11.00 -1.46
N VAL A 226 -25.67 -9.78 -0.97
CA VAL A 226 -25.42 -8.60 -1.80
C VAL A 226 -23.95 -8.61 -2.22
N SER A 227 -23.54 -9.64 -2.96
CA SER A 227 -22.16 -9.85 -3.38
C SER A 227 -21.86 -9.11 -4.68
N GLN A 228 -22.02 -7.79 -4.67
CA GLN A 228 -21.60 -6.94 -5.79
C GLN A 228 -20.58 -5.92 -5.32
N ILE A 229 -19.30 -6.27 -5.47
CA ILE A 229 -18.22 -5.30 -5.38
C ILE A 229 -17.79 -5.04 -6.83
N LEU A 230 -18.03 -3.83 -7.33
CA LEU A 230 -17.39 -3.39 -8.58
C LEU A 230 -15.93 -3.07 -8.25
N TYR A 231 -15.01 -3.74 -8.94
CA TYR A 231 -13.59 -3.53 -8.71
C TYR A 231 -13.04 -2.44 -9.62
N ARG A 232 -13.27 -2.54 -10.94
CA ARG A 232 -12.61 -1.71 -11.96
C ARG A 232 -13.12 -1.97 -13.37
N ILE A 233 -12.68 -1.15 -14.33
CA ILE A 233 -12.61 -1.52 -15.75
C ILE A 233 -11.20 -2.03 -16.04
N GLU A 234 -11.10 -3.15 -16.76
CA GLU A 234 -9.86 -3.67 -17.36
C GLU A 234 -9.90 -3.45 -18.88
N MET A 235 -8.97 -2.66 -19.43
CA MET A 235 -8.83 -2.48 -20.88
C MET A 235 -7.66 -3.33 -21.38
N GLY A 236 -7.88 -4.24 -22.33
CA GLY A 236 -6.81 -5.04 -22.94
C GLY A 236 -6.99 -5.21 -24.45
N GLU A 237 -6.16 -6.06 -25.06
CA GLU A 237 -6.22 -6.37 -26.50
C GLU A 237 -7.57 -6.98 -26.91
N GLU A 238 -8.18 -7.76 -26.01
CA GLU A 238 -9.50 -8.39 -26.19
C GLU A 238 -10.67 -7.41 -25.95
N GLY A 239 -10.37 -6.13 -25.69
CA GLY A 239 -11.32 -5.07 -25.43
C GLY A 239 -11.42 -4.66 -23.95
N GLY A 240 -12.43 -3.84 -23.65
CA GLY A 240 -12.73 -3.39 -22.29
C GLY A 240 -13.68 -4.34 -21.56
N PHE A 241 -13.47 -4.53 -20.26
CA PHE A 241 -14.31 -5.35 -19.40
C PHE A 241 -14.67 -4.62 -18.11
N TYR A 242 -15.93 -4.66 -17.70
CA TYR A 242 -16.32 -4.37 -16.32
C TYR A 242 -16.01 -5.57 -15.45
N VAL A 243 -15.35 -5.35 -14.32
CA VAL A 243 -14.92 -6.42 -13.40
C VAL A 243 -15.68 -6.31 -12.08
N PHE A 244 -16.51 -7.31 -11.81
CA PHE A 244 -17.24 -7.47 -10.56
C PHE A 244 -16.64 -8.63 -9.77
N GLY A 245 -16.80 -8.61 -8.46
CA GLY A 245 -16.56 -9.78 -7.62
C GLY A 245 -17.81 -10.19 -6.89
N GLU A 246 -17.97 -11.50 -6.80
CA GLU A 246 -19.12 -12.18 -6.24
C GLU A 246 -18.63 -13.15 -5.16
N GLU A 247 -18.93 -12.85 -3.89
CA GLU A 247 -18.72 -13.77 -2.77
C GLU A 247 -19.51 -15.08 -2.95
N ASP A 248 -18.88 -16.21 -2.65
CA ASP A 248 -19.54 -17.52 -2.60
C ASP A 248 -20.37 -17.65 -1.31
N GLU A 249 -21.64 -18.05 -1.43
CA GLU A 249 -22.52 -18.30 -0.28
C GLU A 249 -21.99 -19.40 0.65
N ASN A 250 -21.34 -20.41 0.08
CA ASN A 250 -20.82 -21.57 0.81
C ASN A 250 -19.44 -21.29 1.42
N ASN A 251 -18.75 -20.26 0.95
CA ASN A 251 -17.40 -19.92 1.38
C ASN A 251 -17.19 -18.39 1.30
N ARG A 252 -17.57 -17.67 2.36
CA ARG A 252 -17.50 -16.20 2.43
C ARG A 252 -16.10 -15.60 2.24
N HIS A 253 -15.05 -16.43 2.23
CA HIS A 253 -13.68 -16.01 1.96
C HIS A 253 -13.25 -16.21 0.50
N GLN A 254 -14.16 -16.66 -0.36
CA GLN A 254 -13.94 -16.85 -1.78
C GLN A 254 -14.79 -15.86 -2.57
N VAL A 255 -14.12 -15.10 -3.44
CA VAL A 255 -14.74 -14.13 -4.35
C VAL A 255 -14.45 -14.57 -5.78
N ASP A 256 -15.49 -14.95 -6.50
CA ASP A 256 -15.40 -15.21 -7.93
C ASP A 256 -15.35 -13.87 -8.68
N ILE A 257 -14.42 -13.74 -9.62
CA ILE A 257 -14.35 -12.56 -10.49
C ILE A 257 -15.25 -12.78 -11.70
N VAL A 258 -16.14 -11.83 -11.97
CA VAL A 258 -17.06 -11.84 -13.10
C VAL A 258 -16.71 -10.67 -14.02
N LYS A 259 -16.35 -11.00 -15.26
CA LYS A 259 -15.99 -10.01 -16.29
C LYS A 259 -17.10 -9.91 -17.31
N ILE A 260 -17.52 -8.69 -17.60
CA ILE A 260 -18.55 -8.38 -18.60
C ILE A 260 -17.91 -7.53 -19.68
N ASN A 261 -17.88 -8.05 -20.91
CA ASN A 261 -17.30 -7.34 -22.05
C ASN A 261 -18.12 -6.08 -22.36
N MET A 262 -17.42 -4.95 -22.48
CA MET A 262 -18.01 -3.62 -22.69
C MET A 262 -18.67 -3.45 -24.06
N GLN A 263 -18.26 -4.23 -25.06
CA GLN A 263 -18.81 -4.15 -26.42
C GLN A 263 -19.97 -5.12 -26.63
N THR A 264 -19.81 -6.37 -26.17
CA THR A 264 -20.75 -7.47 -26.47
C THR A 264 -21.69 -7.83 -25.32
N GLY A 265 -21.35 -7.45 -24.09
CA GLY A 265 -22.05 -7.86 -22.88
C GLY A 265 -21.81 -9.33 -22.51
N ALA A 266 -20.90 -10.02 -23.21
CA ALA A 266 -20.52 -11.39 -22.88
C ALA A 266 -19.99 -11.47 -21.45
N CYS A 267 -20.53 -12.41 -20.67
CA CYS A 267 -20.19 -12.63 -19.28
C CYS A 267 -19.26 -13.83 -19.16
N SER A 268 -18.14 -13.66 -18.47
CA SER A 268 -17.19 -14.73 -18.14
C SER A 268 -16.87 -14.71 -16.65
N ARG A 269 -16.40 -15.85 -16.12
CA ARG A 269 -16.17 -16.02 -14.69
C ARG A 269 -14.84 -16.71 -14.44
N GLU A 270 -14.05 -16.11 -13.58
CA GLU A 270 -12.74 -16.60 -13.15
C GLU A 270 -12.86 -16.94 -11.65
N LYS A 271 -12.64 -18.21 -11.30
CA LYS A 271 -12.56 -18.62 -9.90
C LYS A 271 -11.21 -18.18 -9.35
N ARG A 272 -11.21 -17.51 -8.20
CA ARG A 272 -10.01 -17.11 -7.46
C ARG A 272 -9.95 -17.73 -6.07
#